data_AF-A0AB36Z115-F1
#
_entry.id   AF-A0AB36Z115-F1
#
_cell.length_a   1.000
_cell.length_b   1.000
_cell.length_c   1.000
_cell.angle_alpha   90.00
_cell.angle_beta   90.00
_cell.angle_gamma   90.00
#
_symmetry.space_group_name_H-M   'P 1'
#
loop_
_entity.id
_entity.type
_entity.pdbx_description
1 polymer ?
#
loop_
_entity_poly.entity_id
_entity_poly.type
_entity_poly.pdbx_seq_one_letter_code
_entity_poly.pdbx_strand_id
1 'polypeptide(L)'
;MKKVLLSFIVGILFGVSILYIVLLVSGKRVTSPTEVHNELSPVPSLSTSNRYTHKSEGKKIQHIGYLEEDEFKSTEGNEANLYQLPGMCKLTIGLYGETIYSYRTAYFHKNHLIYIFETDYRTSYSQFPDKNTPESKRIYQEIVFNPNSQLVQDEFSKLWSKYISPENKNKC
;
A
#
# COMPACT_ATOMS: atom_id res chain seq x y z
N MET A 1 -14.50 61.51 22.07
CA MET A 1 -14.43 60.04 22.25
C MET A 1 -15.40 59.25 21.36
N LYS A 2 -16.69 59.63 21.21
CA LYS A 2 -17.66 58.88 20.38
C LYS A 2 -17.25 58.66 18.90
N LYS A 3 -16.58 59.65 18.26
CA LYS A 3 -16.15 59.57 16.85
C LYS A 3 -15.03 58.54 16.60
N VAL A 4 -14.10 58.40 17.56
CA VAL A 4 -12.97 57.45 17.46
C VAL A 4 -13.47 56.02 17.67
N LEU A 5 -14.39 55.82 18.62
CA LEU A 5 -15.04 54.53 18.84
C LEU A 5 -15.84 54.08 17.60
N LEU A 6 -16.56 55.00 16.96
CA LEU A 6 -17.32 54.71 15.74
C LEU A 6 -16.39 54.30 14.59
N SER A 7 -15.27 55.01 14.41
CA SER A 7 -14.27 54.67 13.39
C SER A 7 -13.60 53.33 13.64
N PHE A 8 -13.41 52.95 14.90
CA PHE A 8 -12.83 51.66 15.27
C PHE A 8 -13.81 50.49 14.99
N ILE A 9 -15.09 50.69 15.31
CA ILE A 9 -16.15 49.71 15.02
C ILE A 9 -16.33 49.54 13.51
N VAL A 10 -16.32 50.63 12.74
CA VAL A 10 -16.42 50.59 11.27
C VAL A 10 -15.18 49.92 10.65
N GLY A 11 -13.98 50.17 11.19
CA GLY A 11 -12.75 49.51 10.75
C GLY A 11 -12.76 47.99 10.97
N ILE A 12 -13.26 47.52 12.12
CA ILE A 12 -13.42 46.09 12.40
C ILE A 12 -14.45 45.47 11.44
N LEU A 13 -15.59 46.12 11.23
CA LEU A 13 -16.62 45.65 10.30
C LEU A 13 -16.09 45.53 8.87
N PHE A 14 -15.31 46.50 8.39
CA PHE A 14 -14.67 46.43 7.08
C PHE A 14 -13.62 45.33 7.00
N GLY A 15 -12.79 45.16 8.04
CA GLY A 15 -11.79 44.08 8.09
C GLY A 15 -12.42 42.69 8.03
N VAL A 16 -13.50 42.47 8.80
CA VAL A 16 -14.26 41.21 8.79
C VAL A 16 -14.93 40.98 7.44
N SER A 17 -15.45 42.04 6.80
CA SER A 17 -16.08 41.96 5.48
C SER A 17 -15.08 41.57 4.39
N ILE A 18 -13.87 42.15 4.42
CA ILE A 18 -12.79 41.81 3.48
C ILE A 18 -12.33 40.36 3.69
N LEU A 19 -12.16 39.93 4.94
CA LEU A 19 -11.81 38.54 5.27
C LEU A 19 -12.88 37.56 4.78
N TYR A 20 -14.16 37.92 4.92
CA TYR A 20 -15.29 37.12 4.45
C TYR A 20 -15.34 37.02 2.92
N ILE A 21 -15.05 38.12 2.21
CA ILE A 21 -14.94 38.13 0.74
C ILE A 21 -13.74 37.29 0.27
N VAL A 22 -12.58 37.37 0.94
CA VAL A 22 -11.41 36.54 0.62
C VAL A 22 -11.70 35.06 0.86
N LEU A 23 -12.43 34.70 1.92
CA LEU A 23 -12.88 33.32 2.18
C LEU A 23 -13.96 32.85 1.20
N LEU A 24 -14.84 33.74 0.72
CA LEU A 24 -15.83 33.43 -0.32
C LEU A 24 -15.19 33.25 -1.71
N VAL A 25 -14.18 34.05 -2.06
CA VAL A 25 -13.44 33.94 -3.33
C VAL A 25 -12.43 32.80 -3.30
N SER A 26 -11.88 32.47 -2.12
CA SER A 26 -11.07 31.25 -1.89
C SER A 26 -11.92 30.03 -1.48
N GLY A 27 -13.25 30.15 -1.60
CA GLY A 27 -14.23 29.18 -1.17
C GLY A 27 -14.27 27.93 -2.04
N LYS A 28 -13.31 27.02 -1.80
CA LYS A 28 -13.67 25.61 -1.62
C LYS A 28 -14.80 25.60 -0.58
N ARG A 29 -16.02 25.32 -1.06
CA ARG A 29 -17.24 25.27 -0.26
C ARG A 29 -17.03 24.35 0.94
N VAL A 30 -17.10 24.93 2.14
CA VAL A 30 -17.45 24.20 3.37
C VAL A 30 -18.91 24.48 3.63
N THR A 31 -19.77 23.56 3.19
CA THR A 31 -21.17 23.49 3.61
C THR A 31 -21.30 22.26 4.51
N SER A 32 -21.63 22.52 5.78
CA SER A 32 -22.08 21.54 6.76
C SER A 32 -23.45 20.93 6.38
N PRO A 33 -24.00 20.05 7.22
CA PRO A 33 -23.73 18.62 7.35
C PRO A 33 -24.84 17.85 6.63
N THR A 34 -24.59 17.43 5.40
CA THR A 34 -25.55 16.63 4.63
C THR A 34 -25.29 15.17 4.94
N GLU A 35 -26.38 14.45 5.22
CA GLU A 35 -26.58 13.00 5.21
C GLU A 35 -25.34 12.17 4.93
N VAL A 36 -25.05 11.24 5.86
CA VAL A 36 -24.20 10.08 5.63
C VAL A 36 -24.85 9.24 4.52
N HIS A 37 -24.74 9.69 3.28
CA HIS A 37 -24.72 8.81 2.15
C HIS A 37 -23.47 7.97 2.35
N ASN A 38 -23.72 6.72 2.74
CA ASN A 38 -22.86 5.59 2.44
C ASN A 38 -22.47 5.67 0.96
N GLU A 39 -21.46 6.46 0.63
CA GLU A 39 -20.50 6.07 -0.37
C GLU A 39 -19.70 4.94 0.27
N LEU A 40 -20.35 3.78 0.39
CA LEU A 40 -19.68 2.54 0.12
C LEU A 40 -19.18 2.72 -1.31
N SER A 41 -17.97 3.30 -1.43
CA SER A 41 -17.20 3.23 -2.66
C SER A 41 -17.38 1.80 -3.14
N PRO A 42 -17.88 1.57 -4.37
CA PRO A 42 -18.05 0.22 -4.85
C PRO A 42 -16.69 -0.44 -4.66
N VAL A 43 -16.62 -1.44 -3.78
CA VAL A 43 -15.46 -2.30 -3.65
C VAL A 43 -15.11 -2.64 -5.09
N PRO A 44 -13.93 -2.24 -5.61
CA PRO A 44 -13.63 -2.45 -7.01
C PRO A 44 -13.89 -3.91 -7.28
N SER A 45 -14.87 -4.19 -8.14
CA SER A 45 -15.17 -5.55 -8.55
C SER A 45 -13.85 -6.13 -9.05
N LEU A 46 -13.39 -7.21 -8.41
CA LEU A 46 -12.19 -8.00 -8.74
C LEU A 46 -12.18 -8.55 -10.18
N SER A 47 -13.01 -8.04 -11.10
CA SER A 47 -13.30 -8.61 -12.41
C SER A 47 -12.58 -7.94 -13.58
N THR A 48 -11.59 -7.08 -13.34
CA THR A 48 -10.67 -6.64 -14.40
C THR A 48 -9.25 -7.04 -14.06
N SER A 49 -8.88 -8.27 -14.48
CA SER A 49 -7.53 -8.73 -14.81
C SER A 49 -6.37 -7.87 -14.28
N ASN A 50 -6.11 -7.89 -12.98
CA ASN A 50 -4.77 -7.58 -12.49
C ASN A 50 -3.87 -8.73 -12.97
N ARG A 51 -2.99 -8.47 -13.94
CA ARG A 51 -2.00 -9.44 -14.45
C ARG A 51 -1.00 -9.89 -13.38
N TYR A 52 -1.01 -9.26 -12.22
CA TYR A 52 -0.05 -9.47 -11.13
C TYR A 52 -0.70 -10.30 -10.02
N THR A 53 0.04 -11.27 -9.48
CA THR A 53 -0.43 -12.21 -8.45
C THR A 53 0.74 -12.68 -7.60
N HIS A 54 0.49 -13.32 -6.45
CA HIS A 54 1.54 -13.99 -5.67
C HIS A 54 1.89 -15.40 -6.19
N LYS A 55 1.06 -15.97 -7.07
CA LYS A 55 1.25 -17.33 -7.60
C LYS A 55 2.61 -17.51 -8.27
N SER A 56 3.13 -18.74 -8.28
CA SER A 56 4.35 -19.03 -9.04
C SER A 56 4.14 -18.74 -10.52
N GLU A 57 4.92 -17.80 -11.06
CA GLU A 57 4.83 -17.36 -12.45
C GLU A 57 6.23 -17.22 -13.04
N GLY A 58 6.43 -17.73 -14.25
CA GLY A 58 7.74 -17.73 -14.89
C GLY A 58 8.71 -18.75 -14.27
N LYS A 59 10.00 -18.59 -14.57
CA LYS A 59 11.05 -19.51 -14.10
C LYS A 59 11.52 -19.06 -12.72
N LYS A 60 11.36 -19.90 -11.70
CA LYS A 60 11.99 -19.67 -10.39
C LYS A 60 13.52 -19.74 -10.58
N ILE A 61 14.20 -18.65 -10.24
CA ILE A 61 15.66 -18.52 -10.38
C ILE A 61 16.39 -18.36 -9.04
N GLN A 62 15.65 -18.09 -7.96
CA GLN A 62 16.18 -18.06 -6.60
C GLN A 62 15.10 -18.40 -5.59
N HIS A 63 15.52 -19.06 -4.51
CA HIS A 63 14.70 -19.30 -3.33
C HIS A 63 15.59 -19.14 -2.10
N ILE A 64 15.13 -18.34 -1.14
CA ILE A 64 15.71 -18.20 0.20
C ILE A 64 14.60 -18.62 1.16
N GLY A 65 14.78 -19.73 1.86
CA GLY A 65 13.90 -20.14 2.96
C GLY A 65 14.39 -19.59 4.29
N TYR A 66 13.52 -19.65 5.31
CA TYR A 66 13.83 -19.29 6.70
C TYR A 66 14.39 -17.87 6.83
N LEU A 67 13.57 -16.86 6.50
CA LEU A 67 13.97 -15.47 6.73
C LEU A 67 13.92 -15.17 8.25
N GLU A 68 15.09 -14.94 8.86
CA GLU A 68 15.31 -14.85 10.32
C GLU A 68 15.25 -13.42 10.89
N GLU A 69 14.45 -12.54 10.32
CA GLU A 69 14.52 -11.12 10.67
C GLU A 69 13.64 -10.78 11.87
N ASP A 70 14.13 -9.89 12.74
CA ASP A 70 13.42 -9.48 13.97
C ASP A 70 12.01 -8.90 13.71
N GLU A 71 11.79 -8.38 12.50
CA GLU A 71 10.51 -7.87 12.03
C GLU A 71 9.48 -8.99 11.80
N PHE A 72 9.93 -10.24 11.70
CA PHE A 72 9.10 -11.40 11.41
C PHE A 72 8.78 -12.19 12.68
N LYS A 73 7.48 -12.37 12.92
CA LYS A 73 6.96 -12.96 14.17
C LYS A 73 7.22 -14.46 14.34
N SER A 74 7.56 -15.17 13.26
CA SER A 74 7.94 -16.59 13.25
C SER A 74 8.91 -16.82 12.09
N THR A 75 9.95 -17.63 12.30
CA THR A 75 10.95 -17.97 11.26
C THR A 75 10.51 -19.15 10.39
N GLU A 76 9.54 -19.94 10.86
CA GLU A 76 9.08 -21.13 10.15
C GLU A 76 8.16 -20.79 8.98
N GLY A 77 8.66 -21.00 7.77
CA GLY A 77 7.91 -20.85 6.53
C GLY A 77 8.12 -19.53 5.81
N ASN A 78 8.79 -18.54 6.42
CA ASN A 78 9.15 -17.32 5.72
C ASN A 78 10.08 -17.62 4.55
N GLU A 79 9.79 -17.05 3.40
CA GLU A 79 10.60 -17.28 2.20
C GLU A 79 10.61 -16.09 1.26
N ALA A 80 11.73 -15.93 0.56
CA ALA A 80 11.89 -15.02 -0.56
C ALA A 80 12.08 -15.83 -1.84
N ASN A 81 11.22 -15.61 -2.83
CA ASN A 81 11.25 -16.29 -4.12
C ASN A 81 11.45 -15.27 -5.24
N LEU A 82 12.44 -15.51 -6.10
CA LEU A 82 12.68 -14.71 -7.29
C LEU A 82 12.33 -15.50 -8.54
N TYR A 83 11.52 -14.90 -9.40
CA TYR A 83 11.10 -15.47 -10.67
C TYR A 83 11.51 -14.56 -11.82
N GLN A 84 11.95 -15.18 -12.92
CA GLN A 84 12.21 -14.52 -14.19
C GLN A 84 11.00 -14.69 -15.11
N LEU A 85 10.51 -13.56 -15.62
CA LEU A 85 9.43 -13.47 -16.60
C LEU A 85 9.97 -12.87 -17.91
N PRO A 86 9.24 -12.98 -19.03
CA PRO A 86 9.61 -12.25 -20.25
C PRO A 86 9.66 -10.73 -19.99
N GLY A 87 10.86 -10.15 -20.04
CA GLY A 87 11.07 -8.70 -19.91
C GLY A 87 11.06 -8.14 -18.48
N MET A 88 10.87 -8.96 -17.44
CA MET A 88 10.84 -8.48 -16.05
C MET A 88 11.14 -9.61 -15.06
N CYS A 89 11.28 -9.24 -13.79
CA CYS A 89 11.40 -10.16 -12.68
C CYS A 89 10.31 -9.90 -11.63
N LYS A 90 10.07 -10.91 -10.82
CA LYS A 90 9.11 -10.89 -9.73
C LYS A 90 9.78 -11.42 -8.47
N LEU A 91 9.82 -10.59 -7.43
CA LEU A 91 10.22 -10.98 -6.09
C LEU A 91 8.94 -11.17 -5.26
N THR A 92 8.83 -12.28 -4.56
CA THR A 92 7.75 -12.54 -3.61
C THR A 92 8.35 -12.90 -2.27
N ILE A 93 7.98 -12.14 -1.24
CA ILE A 93 8.33 -12.38 0.15
C ILE A 93 7.08 -12.89 0.85
N GLY A 94 7.09 -14.14 1.29
CA GLY A 94 6.03 -14.73 2.09
C GLY A 94 6.40 -14.68 3.55
N LEU A 95 5.53 -14.11 4.38
CA LEU A 95 5.68 -14.01 5.83
C LEU A 95 4.60 -14.85 6.50
N TYR A 96 5.03 -15.80 7.33
CA TYR A 96 4.16 -16.77 7.97
C TYR A 96 4.12 -16.51 9.48
N GLY A 97 3.03 -15.91 9.95
CA GLY A 97 2.74 -15.78 11.38
C GLY A 97 1.76 -16.85 11.86
N GLU A 98 1.52 -16.85 13.17
CA GLU A 98 0.60 -17.79 13.81
C GLU A 98 -0.85 -17.66 13.32
N THR A 99 -1.28 -16.44 12.97
CA THR A 99 -2.68 -16.12 12.61
C THR A 99 -2.82 -15.30 11.33
N ILE A 100 -1.70 -14.89 10.74
CA ILE A 100 -1.65 -14.03 9.56
C ILE A 100 -0.60 -14.59 8.61
N TYR A 101 -0.97 -14.69 7.33
CA TYR A 101 -0.03 -14.91 6.24
C TYR A 101 -0.02 -13.69 5.35
N SER A 102 1.15 -13.10 5.15
CA SER A 102 1.32 -11.95 4.29
C SER A 102 2.22 -12.29 3.12
N TYR A 103 1.92 -11.75 1.95
CA TYR A 103 2.80 -11.83 0.79
C TYR A 103 3.06 -10.43 0.25
N ARG A 104 4.33 -10.03 0.22
CA ARG A 104 4.80 -8.83 -0.47
C ARG A 104 5.33 -9.22 -1.84
N THR A 105 4.74 -8.70 -2.92
CA THR A 105 5.21 -9.01 -4.28
C THR A 105 5.57 -7.76 -5.04
N ALA A 106 6.79 -7.73 -5.58
CA ALA A 106 7.32 -6.67 -6.41
C ALA A 106 7.64 -7.20 -7.82
N TYR A 107 7.17 -6.50 -8.84
CA TYR A 107 7.55 -6.69 -10.24
C TYR A 107 8.47 -5.56 -10.68
N PHE A 108 9.58 -5.88 -11.34
CA PHE A 108 10.64 -4.92 -11.67
C PHE A 108 11.47 -5.34 -12.88
N HIS A 109 12.22 -4.39 -13.44
CA HIS A 109 13.18 -4.64 -14.50
C HIS A 109 14.43 -3.77 -14.30
N LYS A 110 15.63 -4.36 -14.28
CA LYS A 110 16.92 -3.68 -14.08
C LYS A 110 16.91 -2.78 -12.85
N ASN A 111 16.49 -3.31 -11.70
CA ASN A 111 16.30 -2.58 -10.44
C ASN A 111 15.28 -1.41 -10.51
N HIS A 112 14.48 -1.31 -11.56
CA HIS A 112 13.38 -0.34 -11.63
C HIS A 112 12.06 -1.01 -11.23
N LEU A 113 11.47 -0.54 -10.14
CA LEU A 113 10.19 -1.03 -9.65
C LEU A 113 9.05 -0.63 -10.59
N ILE A 114 8.27 -1.61 -11.03
CA ILE A 114 7.12 -1.41 -11.93
C ILE A 114 5.82 -1.47 -11.12
N TYR A 115 5.70 -2.46 -10.23
CA TYR A 115 4.48 -2.70 -9.46
C TYR A 115 4.81 -3.39 -8.14
N ILE A 116 4.09 -3.05 -7.07
CA ILE A 116 4.22 -3.71 -5.79
C ILE A 116 2.89 -3.70 -5.03
N PHE A 117 2.59 -4.82 -4.40
CA PHE A 117 1.39 -5.01 -3.62
C PHE A 117 1.66 -6.00 -2.50
N GLU A 118 0.81 -5.92 -1.49
CA GLU A 118 0.79 -6.80 -0.35
C GLU A 118 -0.57 -7.43 -0.23
N THR A 119 -0.58 -8.71 0.10
CA THR A 119 -1.80 -9.39 0.49
C THR A 119 -1.65 -9.94 1.89
N ASP A 120 -2.63 -9.63 2.73
CA ASP A 120 -2.82 -10.26 4.01
C ASP A 120 -3.98 -11.26 3.96
N TYR A 121 -3.69 -12.49 4.34
CA TYR A 121 -4.66 -13.54 4.60
C TYR A 121 -4.83 -13.71 6.10
N ARG A 122 -6.05 -13.54 6.58
CA ARG A 122 -6.44 -13.87 7.96
C ARG A 122 -7.36 -15.07 7.97
N THR A 123 -7.18 -15.97 8.93
CA THR A 123 -8.19 -16.98 9.24
C THR A 123 -9.25 -16.38 10.15
N SER A 124 -10.52 -16.62 9.84
CA SER A 124 -11.61 -16.23 10.70
C SER A 124 -11.56 -17.08 11.98
N TYR A 125 -11.20 -16.46 13.09
CA TYR A 125 -11.41 -16.90 14.48
C TYR A 125 -10.86 -18.29 14.87
N SER A 126 -9.96 -18.28 15.86
CA SER A 126 -9.62 -19.39 16.78
C SER A 126 -8.88 -20.62 16.26
N GLN A 127 -8.47 -20.69 14.99
CA GLN A 127 -7.64 -21.80 14.49
C GLN A 127 -6.43 -21.30 13.70
N PHE A 128 -5.27 -21.89 14.00
CA PHE A 128 -4.06 -21.76 13.20
C PHE A 128 -4.40 -22.03 11.74
N PRO A 129 -3.90 -21.24 10.80
CA PRO A 129 -4.21 -21.49 9.42
C PRO A 129 -3.63 -22.85 8.99
N ASP A 130 -4.50 -23.76 8.57
CA ASP A 130 -4.05 -24.89 7.79
C ASP A 130 -3.59 -24.36 6.43
N LYS A 131 -2.32 -24.58 6.07
CA LYS A 131 -1.76 -24.24 4.75
C LYS A 131 -2.59 -24.84 3.61
N ASN A 132 -3.34 -25.92 3.87
CA ASN A 132 -4.24 -26.56 2.93
C ASN A 132 -5.62 -25.90 2.81
N THR A 133 -5.95 -24.91 3.66
CA THR A 133 -7.20 -24.15 3.54
C THR A 133 -7.18 -23.36 2.24
N PRO A 134 -8.14 -23.56 1.32
CA PRO A 134 -8.19 -22.83 0.05
C PRO A 134 -8.17 -21.31 0.25
N GLU A 135 -7.46 -20.58 -0.61
CA GLU A 135 -7.39 -19.10 -0.58
C GLU A 135 -8.80 -18.46 -0.51
N SER A 136 -9.80 -19.06 -1.16
CA SER A 136 -11.19 -18.57 -1.18
C SER A 136 -11.90 -18.58 0.18
N LYS A 137 -11.36 -19.28 1.19
CA LYS A 137 -11.91 -19.33 2.56
C LYS A 137 -11.15 -18.43 3.54
N ARG A 138 -10.13 -17.69 3.07
CA ARG A 138 -9.33 -16.78 3.88
C ARG A 138 -9.86 -15.35 3.70
N ILE A 139 -9.90 -14.57 4.77
CA ILE A 139 -10.20 -13.14 4.66
C ILE A 139 -8.99 -12.50 3.98
N TYR A 140 -9.21 -11.94 2.80
CA TYR A 140 -8.20 -11.38 1.91
C TYR A 140 -8.25 -9.86 1.94
N GLN A 141 -7.12 -9.22 2.24
CA GLN A 141 -6.93 -7.79 2.02
C GLN A 141 -5.74 -7.59 1.10
N GLU A 142 -5.94 -6.93 -0.04
CA GLU A 142 -4.87 -6.50 -0.95
C GLU A 142 -4.63 -5.01 -0.80
N ILE A 143 -3.37 -4.63 -0.68
CA ILE A 143 -2.90 -3.25 -0.61
C ILE A 143 -1.94 -3.04 -1.78
N VAL A 144 -2.33 -2.16 -2.71
CA VAL A 144 -1.49 -1.77 -3.83
C VAL A 144 -0.76 -0.48 -3.50
N PHE A 145 0.56 -0.46 -3.67
CA PHE A 145 1.37 0.70 -3.34
C PHE A 145 1.72 1.48 -4.61
N ASN A 146 1.81 2.81 -4.48
CA ASN A 146 2.28 3.66 -5.56
C ASN A 146 3.78 3.42 -5.80
N PRO A 147 4.19 2.84 -6.95
CA PRO A 147 5.60 2.54 -7.20
C PRO A 147 6.45 3.80 -7.31
N ASN A 148 5.88 4.97 -7.62
CA ASN A 148 6.63 6.22 -7.73
C ASN A 148 6.84 6.93 -6.38
N SER A 149 6.31 6.37 -5.29
CA SER A 149 6.53 6.92 -3.95
C SER A 149 7.99 6.69 -3.51
N GLN A 150 8.65 7.72 -3.00
CA GLN A 150 10.02 7.61 -2.50
C GLN A 150 10.14 6.52 -1.42
N LEU A 151 9.18 6.47 -0.49
CA LEU A 151 9.16 5.47 0.58
C LEU A 151 9.11 4.04 0.03
N VAL A 152 8.34 3.82 -1.04
CA VAL A 152 8.20 2.51 -1.70
C VAL A 152 9.46 2.15 -2.49
N GLN A 153 10.09 3.11 -3.14
CA GLN A 153 11.38 2.92 -3.83
C GLN A 153 12.52 2.60 -2.86
N ASP A 154 12.55 3.25 -1.70
CA ASP A 154 13.54 2.99 -0.65
C ASP A 154 13.35 1.59 -0.06
N GLU A 155 12.10 1.20 0.21
CA GLU A 155 11.75 -0.16 0.64
C GLU A 155 12.18 -1.20 -0.39
N PHE A 156 11.82 -1.00 -1.67
CA PHE A 156 12.21 -1.92 -2.74
C PHE A 156 13.72 -2.02 -2.89
N SER A 157 14.46 -0.91 -2.76
CA SER A 157 15.92 -0.92 -2.82
C SER A 157 16.54 -1.79 -1.73
N LYS A 158 15.95 -1.79 -0.52
CA LYS A 158 16.35 -2.69 0.57
C LYS A 158 16.06 -4.14 0.21
N LEU A 159 14.84 -4.45 -0.24
CA LEU A 159 14.45 -5.81 -0.66
C LEU A 159 15.35 -6.34 -1.79
N TRP A 160 15.63 -5.52 -2.80
CA TRP A 160 16.51 -5.84 -3.93
C TRP A 160 17.94 -6.11 -3.45
N SER A 161 18.47 -5.25 -2.58
CA SER A 161 19.83 -5.42 -2.07
C SER A 161 20.01 -6.70 -1.26
N LYS A 162 18.99 -7.06 -0.48
CA LYS A 162 19.00 -8.14 0.50
C LYS A 162 18.69 -9.51 -0.10
N TYR A 163 17.66 -9.60 -0.95
CA TYR A 163 17.12 -10.88 -1.40
C TYR A 163 17.46 -11.25 -2.84
N ILE A 164 18.20 -10.42 -3.57
CA ILE A 164 18.61 -10.76 -4.94
C ILE A 164 20.12 -10.98 -4.96
N SER A 165 20.51 -12.21 -5.31
CA SER A 165 21.93 -12.58 -5.38
C SER A 165 22.65 -11.80 -6.49
N PRO A 166 23.96 -11.53 -6.36
CA PRO A 166 24.72 -10.77 -7.35
C PRO A 166 24.61 -11.32 -8.79
N GLU A 167 24.57 -12.65 -8.94
CA GLU A 167 24.38 -13.34 -10.23
C GLU A 167 23.02 -13.06 -10.89
N ASN A 168 21.99 -12.79 -10.09
CA ASN A 168 20.62 -12.58 -10.58
C ASN A 168 20.32 -11.08 -10.79
N LYS A 169 21.10 -10.17 -10.19
CA LYS A 169 21.02 -8.71 -10.43
C LYS A 169 21.31 -8.27 -11.86
N ASN A 170 21.90 -9.14 -12.69
CA ASN A 170 22.13 -8.87 -14.11
C ASN A 170 21.04 -9.48 -15.01
N LYS A 171 20.30 -10.47 -14.49
CA LYS A 171 19.19 -11.14 -15.19
C LYS A 171 17.87 -10.40 -14.97
N CYS A 172 17.79 -9.78 -13.80
CA CYS A 172 16.81 -8.81 -13.41
C CYS A 172 17.44 -7.42 -13.39
#